data_AF-U5BWN7-F1
#
_entry.id   AF-U5BWN7-F1
#
_cell.length_a   1.000
_cell.length_b   1.000
_cell.length_c   1.000
_cell.angle_alpha   90.00
_cell.angle_beta   90.00
_cell.angle_gamma   90.00
#
_symmetry.space_group_name_H-M   'P 1'
#
loop_
_entity.id
_entity.type
_entity.pdbx_description
1 polymer ?
#
loop_
_entity_poly.entity_id
_entity_poly.type
_entity_poly.pdbx_seq_one_letter_code
_entity_poly.pdbx_strand_id
1 'polypeptide(L)'
;MIEELIKNGRLSSSGRKLLTSQQKAFIVEDWGSSGLSCSEYCRRHGLINSQVYNWRSDAKTGAIMSIKNQGDLHSKAELEMHRKENEELMKGLGESTLDIKILKKVGNGSTTKQKIESLSKEFGMNLNKAIKTFGVVKYTDYYEVKI
;
A
#
# COMPACT_ATOMS: atom_id res chain seq x y z
N MET A 1 3.40 -13.65 37.58
CA MET A 1 4.02 -13.39 36.26
C MET A 1 3.07 -12.62 35.35
N ILE A 2 1.87 -13.14 35.05
CA ILE A 2 0.81 -12.41 34.31
C ILE A 2 0.42 -11.08 35.00
N GLU A 3 0.23 -11.09 36.32
CA GLU A 3 -0.09 -9.87 37.08
C GLU A 3 0.96 -8.77 36.91
N GLU A 4 2.25 -9.12 36.94
CA GLU A 4 3.35 -8.17 36.72
C GLU A 4 3.36 -7.65 35.27
N LEU A 5 3.08 -8.50 34.28
CA LEU A 5 2.95 -8.07 32.88
C LEU A 5 1.80 -7.09 32.69
N ILE A 6 0.66 -7.35 33.34
CA ILE A 6 -0.53 -6.50 33.28
C ILE A 6 -0.34 -5.21 34.09
N LYS A 7 0.45 -5.23 35.16
CA LYS A 7 0.78 -4.06 35.99
C LYS A 7 1.76 -3.11 35.30
N ASN A 8 2.70 -3.65 34.53
CA ASN A 8 3.73 -2.88 33.82
C ASN A 8 3.29 -2.38 32.43
N GLY A 9 2.04 -2.66 32.02
CA GLY A 9 1.48 -2.16 30.77
C GLY A 9 1.31 -0.64 30.78
N ARG A 10 1.67 0.03 29.69
CA ARG A 10 1.44 1.48 29.51
C ARG A 10 -0.06 1.78 29.60
N LEU A 11 -0.44 2.95 30.10
CA LEU A 11 -1.83 3.39 30.12
C LEU A 11 -2.11 4.31 28.93
N SER A 12 -3.27 4.14 28.32
CA SER A 12 -3.89 5.11 27.41
C SER A 12 -4.26 6.37 28.19
N SER A 13 -4.47 7.51 27.50
CA SER A 13 -5.03 8.72 28.12
C SER A 13 -6.40 8.48 28.78
N SER A 14 -7.12 7.44 28.34
CA SER A 14 -8.38 6.99 28.93
C SER A 14 -8.21 6.04 30.14
N GLY A 15 -6.98 5.82 30.61
CA GLY A 15 -6.67 4.89 31.71
C GLY A 15 -6.70 3.40 31.32
N ARG A 16 -6.93 3.07 30.05
CA ARG A 16 -6.91 1.68 29.56
C ARG A 16 -5.49 1.15 29.40
N LYS A 17 -5.23 -0.08 29.85
CA LYS A 17 -3.94 -0.75 29.67
C LYS A 17 -3.67 -1.07 28.21
N LEU A 18 -2.56 -0.57 27.68
CA LEU A 18 -2.03 -0.82 26.35
C LEU A 18 -1.03 -1.98 26.42
N LEU A 19 -1.55 -3.18 26.17
CA LEU A 19 -0.72 -4.37 26.04
C LEU A 19 -0.15 -4.49 24.63
N THR A 20 1.12 -4.84 24.56
CA THR A 20 1.82 -5.18 23.31
C THR A 20 1.26 -6.46 22.69
N SER A 21 1.57 -6.72 21.41
CA SER A 21 1.18 -7.97 20.74
C SER A 21 1.78 -9.20 21.44
N GLN A 22 3.03 -9.12 21.91
CA GLN A 22 3.70 -10.19 22.65
C GLN A 22 3.01 -10.48 23.98
N GLN A 23 2.66 -9.44 24.75
CA GLN A 23 1.93 -9.61 26.01
C GLN A 23 0.57 -10.25 25.81
N LYS A 24 -0.17 -9.84 24.77
CA LYS A 24 -1.46 -10.45 24.42
C LYS A 24 -1.33 -11.92 24.05
N ALA A 25 -0.32 -12.27 23.25
CA ALA A 25 -0.05 -13.65 22.86
C ALA A 25 0.27 -14.53 24.08
N PHE A 26 1.14 -14.04 24.97
CA PHE A 26 1.47 -14.74 26.22
C PHE A 26 0.24 -14.97 27.10
N ILE A 27 -0.64 -13.97 27.25
CA ILE A 27 -1.89 -14.12 28.02
C ILE A 27 -2.80 -15.20 27.43
N VAL A 28 -2.89 -15.29 26.10
CA VAL A 28 -3.71 -16.30 25.40
C VAL A 28 -3.12 -17.70 25.59
N GLU A 29 -1.81 -17.84 25.54
CA GLU A 29 -1.09 -19.11 25.75
C GLU A 29 -1.20 -19.59 27.21
N ASP A 30 -0.98 -18.68 28.16
CA ASP A 30 -1.14 -18.96 29.60
C ASP A 30 -2.58 -19.36 29.91
N TRP A 31 -3.57 -18.63 29.37
CA TRP A 31 -4.97 -19.05 29.48
C TRP A 31 -5.21 -20.45 28.92
N GLY A 32 -4.70 -20.75 27.73
CA GLY A 32 -4.81 -22.08 27.11
C GLY A 32 -4.20 -23.20 27.96
N SER A 33 -3.11 -22.91 28.66
CA SER A 33 -2.40 -23.86 29.52
C SER A 33 -2.99 -23.96 30.93
N SER A 34 -3.74 -22.95 31.37
CA SER A 34 -4.28 -22.87 32.74
C SER A 34 -5.40 -23.88 33.04
N GLY A 35 -6.06 -24.43 32.01
CA GLY A 35 -7.25 -25.28 32.14
C GLY A 35 -8.51 -24.56 32.65
N LEU A 36 -8.45 -23.24 32.87
CA LEU A 36 -9.56 -22.44 33.38
C LEU A 36 -10.53 -22.01 32.27
N SER A 37 -11.79 -21.79 32.63
CA SER A 37 -12.72 -21.08 31.75
C SER A 37 -12.24 -19.63 31.53
N CYS A 38 -12.55 -19.06 30.35
CA CYS A 38 -12.17 -17.67 30.04
C CYS A 38 -12.66 -16.69 31.11
N SER A 39 -13.88 -16.91 31.62
CA SER A 39 -14.49 -16.06 32.65
C SER A 39 -13.74 -16.09 33.97
N GLU A 40 -13.33 -17.27 34.45
CA GLU A 40 -12.54 -17.40 35.68
C GLU A 40 -11.14 -16.82 35.53
N TYR A 41 -10.49 -17.12 34.41
CA TYR A 41 -9.16 -16.58 34.10
C TYR A 41 -9.19 -15.05 34.06
N CYS A 42 -10.17 -14.46 33.37
CA CYS A 42 -10.29 -13.01 33.28
C CYS A 42 -10.63 -12.35 34.62
N ARG A 43 -11.50 -12.96 35.44
CA ARG A 43 -11.81 -12.45 36.80
C ARG A 43 -10.57 -12.44 37.69
N ARG A 44 -9.74 -13.48 37.62
CA ARG A 44 -8.50 -13.58 38.41
C ARG A 44 -7.49 -12.50 38.04
N HIS A 45 -7.41 -12.15 36.75
CA HIS A 45 -6.39 -11.25 36.21
C HIS A 45 -6.88 -9.85 35.83
N GLY A 46 -8.14 -9.52 36.15
CA GLY A 46 -8.74 -8.21 35.83
C GLY A 46 -8.83 -7.92 34.32
N LEU A 47 -9.04 -8.96 33.51
CA LEU A 47 -9.17 -8.87 32.05
C LEU A 47 -10.64 -8.88 31.61
N ILE A 48 -10.88 -8.48 30.37
CA ILE A 48 -12.21 -8.50 29.77
C ILE A 48 -12.31 -9.73 28.85
N ASN A 49 -13.31 -10.59 29.09
CA ASN A 49 -13.53 -11.82 28.31
C ASN A 49 -13.48 -11.60 26.79
N SER A 50 -14.19 -10.58 26.30
CA SER A 50 -14.27 -10.29 24.86
C SER A 50 -12.90 -9.95 24.27
N GLN A 51 -12.02 -9.27 25.01
CA GLN A 51 -10.69 -8.94 24.56
C GLN A 51 -9.81 -10.19 24.44
N VAL A 52 -9.84 -11.07 25.45
CA VAL A 52 -9.06 -12.31 25.45
C VAL A 52 -9.51 -13.25 24.33
N TYR A 53 -10.82 -13.36 24.09
CA TYR A 53 -11.34 -14.12 22.95
C TYR A 53 -10.90 -13.53 21.60
N ASN A 54 -10.96 -12.21 21.45
CA ASN A 54 -10.49 -11.55 20.23
C ASN A 54 -9.00 -11.80 20.01
N TRP A 55 -8.16 -11.64 21.04
CA TRP A 55 -6.72 -11.91 20.92
C TRP A 55 -6.42 -13.36 20.54
N ARG A 56 -7.19 -14.32 21.08
CA ARG A 56 -7.06 -15.73 20.68
C ARG A 56 -7.45 -15.95 19.21
N SER A 57 -8.52 -15.31 18.76
CA SER A 57 -8.96 -15.35 17.37
C SER A 57 -7.90 -14.75 16.43
N ASP A 58 -7.37 -13.59 16.79
CA ASP A 58 -6.34 -12.87 16.03
C ASP A 58 -5.05 -13.70 15.96
N ALA A 59 -4.59 -14.27 17.08
CA ALA A 59 -3.41 -15.13 17.13
C ALA A 59 -3.57 -16.37 16.24
N LYS A 60 -4.74 -17.03 16.29
CA LYS A 60 -5.03 -18.20 15.44
C LYS A 60 -5.06 -17.81 13.96
N THR A 61 -5.72 -16.71 13.62
CA THR A 61 -5.81 -16.20 12.24
C THR A 61 -4.43 -15.85 11.71
N GLY A 62 -3.61 -15.15 12.50
CA GLY A 62 -2.24 -14.80 12.17
C GLY A 62 -1.36 -16.04 11.95
N ALA A 63 -1.48 -17.07 12.80
CA ALA A 63 -0.77 -18.34 12.61
C ALA A 63 -1.17 -19.04 11.30
N ILE A 64 -2.47 -19.10 11.00
CA ILE A 64 -2.97 -19.68 9.73
C ILE A 64 -2.42 -18.92 8.52
N MET A 65 -2.44 -17.58 8.56
CA MET A 65 -1.89 -16.73 7.50
C MET A 65 -0.39 -16.95 7.33
N SER A 66 0.35 -17.00 8.43
CA SER A 66 1.80 -17.27 8.42
C SER A 66 2.11 -18.62 7.78
N ILE A 67 1.39 -19.68 8.15
CA ILE A 67 1.59 -21.02 7.59
C ILE A 67 1.27 -21.03 6.10
N LYS A 68 0.15 -20.41 5.70
CA LYS A 68 -0.26 -20.31 4.29
C LYS A 68 0.80 -19.60 3.43
N ASN A 69 1.43 -18.56 3.97
CA ASN A 69 2.44 -17.77 3.28
C ASN A 69 3.88 -18.22 3.59
N GLN A 70 4.08 -19.42 4.15
CA GLN A 70 5.42 -19.96 4.47
C GLN A 70 6.28 -19.04 5.36
N GLY A 71 5.64 -18.28 6.25
CA GLY A 71 6.30 -17.32 7.14
C GLY A 71 6.52 -15.94 6.53
N ASP A 72 6.20 -15.73 5.26
CA ASP A 72 6.34 -14.43 4.61
C ASP A 72 5.14 -13.53 4.94
N LEU A 73 5.34 -12.64 5.91
CA LEU A 73 4.35 -11.67 6.36
C LEU A 73 4.99 -10.29 6.42
N HIS A 74 4.39 -9.32 5.73
CA HIS A 74 4.81 -7.93 5.76
C HIS A 74 4.05 -7.14 6.82
N SER A 75 4.74 -6.19 7.44
CA SER A 75 4.11 -5.17 8.26
C SER A 75 3.21 -4.27 7.39
N LYS A 76 2.25 -3.60 8.06
CA LYS A 76 1.39 -2.62 7.38
C LYS A 76 2.21 -1.49 6.71
N ALA A 77 3.35 -1.12 7.30
CA ALA A 77 4.21 -0.08 6.77
C ALA A 77 4.91 -0.53 5.47
N GLU A 78 5.46 -1.73 5.46
CA GLU A 78 6.08 -2.33 4.26
C GLU A 78 5.05 -2.50 3.13
N LEU A 79 3.84 -2.98 3.46
CA LEU A 79 2.76 -3.11 2.48
C LEU A 79 2.40 -1.76 1.83
N GLU A 80 2.38 -0.69 2.62
CA GLU A 80 2.09 0.65 2.11
C GLU A 80 3.24 1.18 1.24
N MET A 81 4.50 0.92 1.61
CA MET A 81 5.65 1.25 0.78
C MET A 81 5.59 0.53 -0.58
N HIS A 82 5.31 -0.77 -0.58
CA HIS A 82 5.17 -1.54 -1.83
C HIS A 82 3.99 -1.07 -2.68
N ARG A 83 2.89 -0.64 -2.07
CA ARG A 83 1.77 -0.05 -2.80
C ARG A 83 2.16 1.24 -3.50
N LYS A 84 2.87 2.13 -2.79
CA LYS A 84 3.36 3.38 -3.34
C LYS A 84 4.36 3.15 -4.48
N GLU A 85 5.30 2.22 -4.30
CA GLU A 85 6.25 1.82 -5.34
C GLU A 85 5.52 1.28 -6.58
N ASN A 86 4.51 0.43 -6.41
CA ASN A 86 3.69 -0.06 -7.51
C ASN A 86 2.96 1.06 -8.25
N GLU A 87 2.43 2.06 -7.56
CA GLU A 87 1.78 3.22 -8.20
C GLU A 87 2.77 4.03 -9.03
N GLU A 88 3.98 4.28 -8.50
CA GLU A 88 5.05 4.98 -9.20
C GLU A 88 5.53 4.20 -10.43
N LEU A 89 5.72 2.88 -10.31
CA LEU A 89 6.08 2.00 -11.41
C LEU A 89 5.01 1.96 -12.50
N MET A 90 3.73 1.84 -12.12
CA MET A 90 2.61 1.87 -13.07
C MET A 90 2.54 3.19 -13.85
N LYS A 91 2.81 4.31 -13.18
CA LYS A 91 2.89 5.62 -13.85
C LYS A 91 4.07 5.67 -14.84
N GLY A 92 5.25 5.25 -14.44
CA GLY A 92 6.44 5.22 -15.30
C GLY A 92 6.29 4.30 -16.51
N LEU A 93 5.64 3.14 -16.33
CA LEU A 93 5.27 2.23 -17.41
C LEU A 93 4.29 2.88 -18.39
N GLY A 94 3.30 3.60 -17.88
CA GLY A 94 2.35 4.37 -18.70
C GLY A 94 3.04 5.44 -19.55
N GLU A 95 3.94 6.22 -18.94
CA GLU A 95 4.74 7.25 -19.63
C GLU A 95 5.61 6.63 -20.73
N SER A 96 6.37 5.57 -20.41
CA SER A 96 7.23 4.88 -21.38
C SER A 96 6.43 4.27 -22.54
N THR A 97 5.25 3.71 -22.25
CA THR A 97 4.36 3.15 -23.27
C THR A 97 3.82 4.23 -24.21
N LEU A 98 3.49 5.41 -23.67
CA LEU A 98 3.10 6.55 -24.48
C LEU A 98 4.26 7.01 -25.37
N ASP A 99 5.47 7.15 -24.83
CA ASP A 99 6.65 7.56 -25.61
C ASP A 99 6.96 6.58 -26.75
N ILE A 100 6.83 5.27 -26.53
CA ILE A 100 6.98 4.26 -27.59
C ILE A 100 5.92 4.42 -28.69
N LYS A 101 4.65 4.63 -28.32
CA LYS A 101 3.57 4.86 -29.30
C LYS A 101 3.84 6.12 -30.12
N ILE A 102 4.31 7.16 -29.45
CA ILE A 102 4.69 8.44 -30.04
C ILE A 102 5.83 8.25 -31.05
N LEU A 103 6.94 7.63 -30.65
CA LEU A 103 8.11 7.42 -31.51
C LEU A 103 7.73 6.59 -32.76
N LYS A 104 6.91 5.55 -32.59
CA LYS A 104 6.38 4.76 -33.72
C LYS A 104 5.55 5.59 -34.70
N LYS A 105 4.83 6.61 -34.23
CA LYS A 105 3.95 7.46 -35.05
C LYS A 105 4.68 8.65 -35.66
N VAL A 106 5.64 9.23 -34.96
CA VAL A 106 6.36 10.45 -35.38
C VAL A 106 7.51 10.14 -36.33
N GLY A 107 8.08 8.92 -36.28
CA GLY A 107 8.97 8.35 -37.30
C GLY A 107 9.77 9.35 -38.13
N ASN A 108 10.91 9.81 -37.61
CA ASN A 108 12.01 10.52 -38.27
C ASN A 108 11.68 11.69 -39.23
N GLY A 109 10.50 12.33 -39.11
CA GLY A 109 10.10 13.44 -39.99
C GLY A 109 9.77 14.74 -39.25
N SER A 110 10.12 15.87 -39.85
CA SER A 110 9.64 17.20 -39.44
C SER A 110 8.11 17.20 -39.34
N THR A 111 7.58 17.47 -38.15
CA THR A 111 6.14 17.36 -37.87
C THR A 111 5.49 18.75 -37.84
N THR A 112 4.53 18.99 -38.73
CA THR A 112 3.79 20.26 -38.85
C THR A 112 2.93 20.54 -37.61
N LYS A 113 2.70 21.81 -37.26
CA LYS A 113 1.85 22.23 -36.12
C LYS A 113 0.46 21.57 -36.11
N GLN A 114 -0.18 21.43 -37.28
CA GLN A 114 -1.48 20.77 -37.42
C GLN A 114 -1.42 19.28 -37.05
N LYS A 115 -0.30 18.62 -37.37
CA LYS A 115 -0.06 17.21 -37.03
C LYS A 115 0.20 17.05 -35.53
N ILE A 116 0.87 18.01 -34.89
CA ILE A 116 1.04 18.05 -33.42
C ILE A 116 -0.31 18.24 -32.73
N GLU A 117 -1.17 19.13 -33.22
CA GLU A 117 -2.51 19.34 -32.66
C GLU A 117 -3.40 18.10 -32.80
N SER A 118 -3.32 17.39 -33.92
CA SER A 118 -4.01 16.11 -34.13
C SER A 118 -3.53 15.04 -33.14
N LEU A 119 -2.21 14.86 -33.02
CA LEU A 119 -1.61 13.89 -32.10
C LEU A 119 -1.89 14.25 -30.63
N SER A 120 -1.87 15.53 -30.28
CA SER A 120 -2.23 16.03 -28.94
C SER A 120 -3.64 15.59 -28.55
N LYS A 121 -4.60 15.65 -29.47
CA LYS A 121 -5.97 15.18 -29.26
C LYS A 121 -6.05 13.66 -29.18
N GLU A 122 -5.36 12.94 -30.07
CA GLU A 122 -5.33 11.47 -30.09
C GLU A 122 -4.77 10.87 -28.79
N PHE A 123 -3.71 11.47 -28.24
CA PHE A 123 -3.07 11.01 -27.00
C PHE A 123 -3.64 11.66 -25.74
N GLY A 124 -4.72 12.44 -25.84
CA GLY A 124 -5.40 13.06 -24.69
C GLY A 124 -4.50 13.97 -23.86
N MET A 125 -3.55 14.66 -24.49
CA MET A 125 -2.57 15.52 -23.83
C MET A 125 -2.73 16.97 -24.27
N ASN A 126 -2.31 17.91 -23.42
CA ASN A 126 -2.28 19.32 -23.81
C ASN A 126 -1.12 19.61 -24.78
N LEU A 127 -1.26 20.69 -25.54
CA LEU A 127 -0.33 21.02 -26.63
C LEU A 127 1.11 21.26 -26.13
N ASN A 128 1.28 21.85 -24.95
CA ASN A 128 2.61 22.09 -24.37
C ASN A 128 3.32 20.78 -23.98
N LYS A 129 2.57 19.82 -23.42
CA LYS A 129 3.06 18.48 -23.10
C LYS A 129 3.41 17.72 -24.39
N ALA A 130 2.55 17.80 -25.41
CA ALA A 130 2.80 17.25 -26.73
C ALA A 130 4.11 17.81 -27.35
N ILE A 131 4.29 19.13 -27.43
CA ILE A 131 5.50 19.76 -28.00
C ILE A 131 6.78 19.26 -27.30
N LYS A 132 6.75 19.18 -25.96
CA LYS A 132 7.89 18.69 -25.16
C LYS A 132 8.17 17.21 -25.41
N THR A 133 7.13 16.37 -25.41
CA THR A 133 7.26 14.91 -25.58
C THR A 133 7.63 14.53 -27.01
N PHE A 134 7.15 15.25 -28.02
CA PHE A 134 7.48 15.04 -29.42
C PHE A 134 8.83 15.64 -29.83
N GLY A 135 9.52 16.38 -28.94
CA GLY A 135 10.81 16.99 -29.22
C GLY A 135 10.77 18.02 -30.36
N VAL A 136 9.61 18.62 -30.62
CA VAL A 136 9.45 19.58 -31.72
C VAL A 136 9.96 20.95 -31.28
N VAL A 137 10.95 21.48 -32.01
CA VAL A 137 11.43 22.85 -31.82
C VAL A 137 10.34 23.82 -32.26
N LYS A 138 10.00 24.81 -31.43
CA LYS A 138 8.93 25.82 -31.67
C LYS A 138 9.03 26.62 -33.00
N TYR A 139 10.05 26.38 -33.83
CA TYR A 139 10.35 27.14 -35.04
C TYR A 139 10.05 26.42 -36.37
N THR A 140 9.37 25.27 -36.38
CA THR A 140 8.89 24.64 -37.63
C THR A 140 7.44 25.06 -37.94
N ASP A 141 7.21 26.37 -38.02
CA ASP A 141 6.00 26.96 -38.59
C ASP A 141 6.12 26.94 -40.13
N TYR A 142 5.80 25.82 -40.75
CA TYR A 142 5.41 25.81 -42.15
C TYR A 142 3.98 25.30 -42.23
N TYR A 143 3.03 26.18 -42.54
CA TYR A 143 1.71 25.77 -43.00
C TYR A 143 1.89 25.01 -44.33
N GLU A 144 1.26 23.83 -44.47
CA GLU A 144 1.12 23.21 -45.78
C GLU A 144 0.36 24.17 -46.69
N VAL A 145 1.07 24.80 -47.64
CA VAL A 145 0.44 25.49 -48.75
C VAL A 145 -0.08 24.39 -49.67
N LYS A 146 -1.41 24.20 -49.69
CA LYS A 146 -2.06 23.34 -50.68
C LYS A 146 -1.82 23.96 -52.06
N ILE A 147 -1.04 23.27 -52.90
CA ILE A 147 -0.95 23.51 -54.35
C ILE A 147 -2.13 22.81 -55.01
#